data_AF-A0A7C1CLX5-F1
#
_entry.id   AF-A0A7C1CLX5-F1
#
_cell.length_a   1.000
_cell.length_b   1.000
_cell.length_c   1.000
_cell.angle_alpha   90.00
_cell.angle_beta   90.00
_cell.angle_gamma   90.00
#
_symmetry.space_group_name_H-M   'P 1'
#
loop_
_entity.id
_entity.type
_entity.pdbx_description
1 polymer ?
#
loop_
_entity_poly.entity_id
_entity_poly.type
_entity_poly.pdbx_seq_one_letter_code
_entity_poly.pdbx_strand_id
1 'polypeptide(L)'
;MLKHENLKAARRLQREVEKKLWAKRKRKKDAVLHLRVEGSVMNRIKSEAAALDMSVSDLVRHYLTEHFREEGASGGMSEFLFASSAFSEVVIVNDNHCAVCDRTLHRGARAYLAHGPFPASPLVCGSCYKTLQQQLDNQNKSDEGEE
;
A
#
# COMPACT_ATOMS: atom_id res chain seq x y z
N MET A 1 -12.96 -5.76 -43.49
CA MET A 1 -13.56 -4.63 -42.73
C MET A 1 -13.59 -4.85 -41.20
N LEU A 2 -13.57 -6.09 -40.66
CA LEU A 2 -13.65 -6.37 -39.21
C LEU A 2 -12.52 -5.77 -38.32
N LYS A 3 -11.30 -5.58 -38.83
CA LYS A 3 -10.16 -5.11 -38.01
C LYS A 3 -10.33 -3.67 -37.49
N HIS A 4 -11.01 -2.80 -38.24
CA HIS A 4 -11.19 -1.39 -37.87
C HIS A 4 -12.28 -1.21 -36.79
N GLU A 5 -13.29 -2.06 -36.79
CA GLU A 5 -14.35 -2.09 -35.79
C GLU A 5 -13.79 -2.57 -34.44
N ASN A 6 -12.95 -3.62 -34.46
CA ASN A 6 -12.30 -4.15 -33.26
C ASN A 6 -11.35 -3.15 -32.60
N LEU A 7 -10.59 -2.37 -33.39
CA LEU A 7 -9.74 -1.28 -32.88
C LEU A 7 -10.55 -0.15 -32.23
N LYS A 8 -11.71 0.21 -32.80
CA LYS A 8 -12.62 1.19 -32.20
C LYS A 8 -13.24 0.67 -30.91
N ALA A 9 -13.64 -0.61 -30.88
CA ALA A 9 -14.17 -1.26 -29.69
C ALA A 9 -13.13 -1.32 -28.56
N ALA A 10 -11.88 -1.71 -28.85
CA ALA A 10 -10.79 -1.74 -27.87
C ALA A 10 -10.52 -0.36 -27.26
N ARG A 11 -10.48 0.70 -28.07
CA ARG A 11 -10.30 2.08 -27.57
C ARG A 11 -11.47 2.57 -26.70
N ARG A 12 -12.70 2.19 -27.02
CA ARG A 12 -13.86 2.51 -26.17
C ARG A 12 -13.77 1.80 -24.83
N LEU A 13 -13.38 0.52 -24.85
CA LEU A 13 -13.24 -0.28 -23.63
C LEU A 13 -12.13 0.27 -22.73
N GLN A 14 -10.98 0.66 -23.28
CA GLN A 14 -9.92 1.35 -22.54
C GLN A 14 -10.43 2.63 -21.86
N ARG A 15 -11.13 3.49 -22.61
CA ARG A 15 -11.69 4.72 -22.04
C ARG A 15 -12.72 4.46 -20.95
N GLU A 16 -13.55 3.42 -21.08
CA GLU A 16 -14.50 3.04 -20.02
C GLU A 16 -13.80 2.51 -18.78
N VAL A 17 -12.74 1.73 -18.93
CA VAL A 17 -11.92 1.25 -17.82
C VAL A 17 -11.26 2.43 -17.11
N GLU A 18 -10.63 3.34 -17.85
CA GLU A 18 -10.04 4.57 -17.30
C GLU A 18 -11.10 5.42 -16.57
N LYS A 19 -12.29 5.57 -17.14
CA LYS A 19 -13.39 6.34 -16.54
C LYS A 19 -13.91 5.70 -15.26
N LYS A 20 -14.01 4.37 -15.21
CA LYS A 20 -14.40 3.63 -14.00
C LYS A 20 -13.32 3.70 -12.92
N LEU A 21 -12.04 3.57 -13.29
CA LEU A 21 -10.91 3.75 -12.37
C LEU A 21 -10.88 5.17 -11.82
N TRP A 22 -11.11 6.18 -12.66
CA TRP A 22 -11.20 7.58 -12.25
C TRP A 22 -12.38 7.86 -11.32
N ALA A 23 -13.56 7.28 -11.60
CA ALA A 23 -14.74 7.39 -10.73
C ALA A 23 -14.52 6.71 -9.37
N LYS A 24 -13.80 5.57 -9.33
CA LYS A 24 -13.42 4.89 -8.09
C LYS A 24 -12.44 5.74 -7.25
N ARG A 25 -11.50 6.46 -7.89
CA ARG A 25 -10.58 7.40 -7.24
C ARG A 25 -11.32 8.59 -6.59
N LYS A 26 -12.30 9.18 -7.30
CA LYS A 26 -13.11 10.31 -6.80
C LYS A 26 -13.89 10.07 -5.49
N ARG A 27 -14.10 8.81 -5.07
CA ARG A 27 -14.80 8.50 -3.81
C ARG A 27 -13.93 8.71 -2.55
N LYS A 28 -12.60 8.74 -2.67
CA LYS A 28 -11.73 9.29 -1.62
C LYS A 28 -11.60 10.79 -1.90
N LYS A 29 -11.81 11.65 -0.91
CA LYS A 29 -11.44 13.08 -1.04
C LYS A 29 -9.98 13.13 -1.48
N ASP A 30 -9.70 13.59 -2.69
CA ASP A 30 -8.34 13.83 -3.15
C ASP A 30 -7.73 14.87 -2.20
N ALA A 31 -6.78 14.44 -1.36
CA ALA A 31 -6.01 15.37 -0.56
C ALA A 31 -5.18 16.24 -1.54
N VAL A 32 -5.46 17.53 -1.56
CA VAL A 32 -4.70 18.49 -2.38
C VAL A 32 -3.49 18.91 -1.58
N LEU A 33 -2.30 18.59 -2.08
CA LEU A 33 -1.03 19.03 -1.51
C LEU A 33 -0.53 20.26 -2.25
N HIS A 34 -0.30 21.35 -1.51
CA HIS A 34 0.34 22.55 -2.04
C HIS A 34 1.84 22.48 -1.76
N LEU A 35 2.63 22.23 -2.80
CA LEU A 35 4.09 22.14 -2.70
C LEU A 35 4.74 23.41 -3.26
N ARG A 36 5.78 23.90 -2.56
CA ARG A 36 6.66 24.93 -3.08
C ARG A 36 7.84 24.25 -3.77
N VAL A 37 8.06 24.59 -5.03
CA VAL A 37 9.13 24.04 -5.86
C VAL A 37 9.90 25.18 -6.48
N GLU A 38 11.21 25.01 -6.66
CA GLU A 38 12.04 26.02 -7.31
C GLU A 38 11.55 26.30 -8.75
N GLY A 39 11.64 27.56 -9.20
CA GLY A 39 11.11 27.97 -10.50
C GLY A 39 11.75 27.24 -11.68
N SER A 40 13.05 26.96 -11.60
CA SER A 40 13.81 26.18 -12.59
C SER A 40 13.24 24.75 -12.73
N VAL A 41 12.94 24.11 -11.60
CA VAL A 41 12.36 22.76 -11.53
C VAL A 41 10.93 22.76 -12.07
N MET A 42 10.11 23.74 -11.66
CA MET A 42 8.73 23.86 -12.17
C MET A 42 8.69 24.06 -13.70
N ASN A 43 9.63 24.82 -14.25
CA ASN A 43 9.73 25.00 -15.70
C ASN A 43 10.05 23.69 -16.42
N ARG A 44 10.98 22.89 -15.89
CA ARG A 44 11.30 21.55 -16.41
C ARG A 44 10.07 20.63 -16.38
N ILE A 45 9.34 20.61 -15.27
CA ILE A 45 8.10 19.81 -15.11
C ILE A 45 7.06 20.24 -16.15
N LYS A 46 6.88 21.55 -16.38
CA LYS A 46 5.93 22.06 -17.40
C LYS A 46 6.33 21.66 -18.81
N SER A 47 7.61 21.77 -19.17
CA SER A 47 8.08 21.36 -20.50
C SER A 47 7.89 19.87 -20.74
N GLU A 48 8.12 19.04 -19.72
CA GLU A 48 7.92 17.60 -19.81
C GLU A 48 6.45 17.22 -19.91
N ALA A 49 5.58 17.89 -19.13
CA ALA A 49 4.14 17.69 -19.21
C ALA A 49 3.60 18.07 -20.60
N ALA A 50 4.11 19.16 -21.18
CA ALA A 50 3.76 19.57 -22.54
C ALA A 50 4.24 18.57 -23.60
N ALA A 51 5.45 18.02 -23.45
CA ALA A 51 5.98 17.01 -24.37
C ALA A 51 5.15 15.71 -24.37
N LEU A 52 4.47 15.41 -23.26
CA LEU A 52 3.63 14.24 -23.08
C LEU A 52 2.13 14.51 -23.29
N ASP A 53 1.73 15.74 -23.64
CA ASP A 53 0.33 16.18 -23.76
C ASP A 53 -0.49 15.91 -22.48
N MET A 54 0.12 16.17 -21.32
CA MET A 54 -0.47 15.94 -19.99
C MET A 54 -0.53 17.23 -19.16
N SER A 55 -1.44 17.28 -18.18
CA SER A 55 -1.38 18.32 -17.15
C SER A 55 -0.19 18.09 -16.21
N VAL A 56 0.34 19.16 -15.61
CA VAL A 56 1.39 19.05 -14.57
C VAL A 56 0.95 18.13 -13.44
N SER A 57 -0.30 18.23 -13.01
CA SER A 57 -0.84 17.38 -11.94
C SER A 57 -0.88 15.90 -12.34
N ASP A 58 -1.25 15.60 -13.59
CA ASP A 58 -1.28 14.22 -14.08
C ASP A 58 0.12 13.65 -14.24
N LEU A 59 1.08 14.45 -14.72
CA LEU A 59 2.48 14.05 -14.82
C LEU A 59 3.06 13.72 -13.43
N VAL A 60 2.88 14.64 -12.47
CA VAL A 60 3.35 14.44 -11.08
C VAL A 60 2.69 13.21 -10.48
N ARG A 61 1.38 13.04 -10.65
CA ARG A 61 0.65 11.86 -10.17
C ARG A 61 1.17 10.58 -10.81
N HIS A 62 1.45 10.58 -12.11
CA HIS A 62 2.00 9.44 -12.83
C HIS A 62 3.37 9.06 -12.27
N TYR A 63 4.31 10.01 -12.18
CA TYR A 63 5.63 9.77 -11.62
C TYR A 63 5.58 9.30 -10.16
N LEU A 64 4.76 9.92 -9.32
CA LEU A 64 4.59 9.48 -7.94
C LEU A 64 4.01 8.06 -7.88
N THR A 65 3.09 7.71 -8.78
CA THR A 65 2.50 6.37 -8.84
C THR A 65 3.49 5.33 -9.36
N GLU A 66 4.41 5.68 -10.25
CA GLU A 66 5.44 4.76 -10.76
C GLU A 66 6.61 4.61 -9.77
N HIS A 67 7.05 5.69 -9.13
CA HIS A 67 8.17 5.66 -8.17
C HIS A 67 7.78 5.19 -6.78
N PHE A 68 6.62 5.64 -6.29
CA PHE A 68 6.03 5.17 -5.04
C PHE A 68 4.87 4.24 -5.35
N ARG A 69 5.00 3.49 -6.45
CA ARG A 69 4.13 2.36 -6.71
C ARG A 69 4.19 1.55 -5.44
N GLU A 70 3.09 1.56 -4.68
CA GLU A 70 2.89 0.63 -3.59
C GLU A 70 3.05 -0.72 -4.28
N GLU A 71 4.27 -1.27 -4.25
CA GLU A 71 4.47 -2.70 -4.35
C GLU A 71 3.51 -3.21 -3.30
N GLY A 72 2.36 -3.68 -3.73
CA GLY A 72 1.30 -4.08 -2.84
C GLY A 72 1.88 -5.17 -1.96
N ALA A 73 2.34 -4.79 -0.77
CA ALA A 73 2.90 -5.60 0.29
C ALA A 73 3.51 -6.95 -0.17
N SER A 74 4.31 -7.00 -1.24
CA SER A 74 4.85 -8.29 -1.71
C SER A 74 6.06 -8.72 -0.87
N GLY A 75 6.69 -7.77 -0.17
CA GLY A 75 7.55 -8.00 1.00
C GLY A 75 6.91 -7.62 2.34
N GLY A 76 5.68 -7.09 2.35
CA GLY A 76 5.26 -6.10 3.36
C GLY A 76 4.62 -6.61 4.66
N MET A 77 4.18 -7.86 4.74
CA MET A 77 3.52 -8.34 5.98
C MET A 77 4.51 -8.92 6.98
N SER A 78 5.51 -9.69 6.53
CA SER A 78 6.51 -10.25 7.44
C SER A 78 7.44 -9.18 8.00
N GLU A 79 7.92 -8.26 7.15
CA GLU A 79 8.81 -7.17 7.57
C GLU A 79 8.11 -6.18 8.49
N PHE A 80 6.83 -5.85 8.22
CA PHE A 80 6.03 -5.04 9.13
C PHE A 80 5.85 -5.70 10.51
N LEU A 81 5.62 -7.01 10.54
CA LEU A 81 5.45 -7.73 11.80
C LEU A 81 6.73 -7.77 12.63
N PHE A 82 7.89 -7.77 11.98
CA PHE A 82 9.18 -7.57 12.66
C PHE A 82 9.42 -6.12 13.07
N ALA A 83 8.96 -5.16 12.27
CA ALA A 83 9.00 -3.72 12.60
C ALA A 83 7.92 -3.28 13.60
N SER A 84 7.05 -4.21 14.05
CA SER A 84 6.01 -3.93 15.02
C SER A 84 6.63 -3.70 16.39
N SER A 85 6.44 -2.51 16.95
CA SER A 85 7.03 -2.11 18.22
C SER A 85 6.21 -2.55 19.43
N ALA A 86 4.95 -2.97 19.23
CA ALA A 86 4.09 -3.47 20.30
C ALA A 86 2.96 -4.35 19.77
N PHE A 87 2.41 -5.20 20.65
CA PHE A 87 1.21 -5.97 20.42
C PHE A 87 0.16 -5.68 21.49
N SER A 88 -1.11 -5.54 21.09
CA SER A 88 -2.24 -5.48 22.01
C SER A 88 -3.14 -6.69 21.84
N GLU A 89 -3.50 -7.33 22.94
CA GLU A 89 -4.48 -8.40 22.89
C GLU A 89 -5.89 -7.85 22.64
N VAL A 90 -6.61 -8.46 21.70
CA VAL A 90 -7.95 -8.04 21.28
C VAL A 90 -8.88 -9.25 21.11
N VAL A 91 -10.19 -8.99 21.21
CA VAL A 91 -11.23 -9.97 20.88
C VAL A 91 -11.83 -9.63 19.53
N ILE A 92 -11.89 -10.63 18.65
CA ILE A 92 -12.37 -10.46 17.28
C ILE A 92 -13.88 -10.23 17.26
N VAL A 93 -14.32 -9.09 16.70
CA VAL A 93 -15.73 -8.72 16.61
C VAL A 93 -16.42 -9.32 15.38
N ASN A 94 -15.70 -9.38 14.27
CA ASN A 94 -16.14 -9.97 13.00
C ASN A 94 -15.06 -10.90 12.48
N ASP A 95 -15.45 -11.97 11.77
CA ASP A 95 -14.50 -12.91 11.18
C ASP A 95 -13.41 -12.17 10.39
N ASN A 96 -12.17 -12.48 10.72
CA ASN A 96 -10.98 -11.83 10.16
C ASN A 96 -9.91 -12.88 9.89
N HIS A 97 -8.73 -12.51 9.40
CA HIS A 97 -7.67 -13.46 9.03
C HIS A 97 -6.36 -13.06 9.73
N CYS A 98 -5.56 -14.07 10.04
CA CYS A 98 -4.23 -13.86 10.59
C CYS A 98 -3.30 -13.33 9.51
N ALA A 99 -2.65 -12.21 9.78
CA ALA A 99 -1.64 -11.58 8.93
C ALA A 99 -0.42 -12.45 8.59
N VAL A 100 -0.11 -13.46 9.40
CA VAL A 100 1.07 -14.33 9.22
C VAL A 100 0.72 -15.60 8.45
N CYS A 101 -0.31 -16.30 8.92
CA CYS A 101 -0.63 -17.65 8.43
C CYS A 101 -1.94 -17.72 7.65
N ASP A 102 -2.58 -16.57 7.42
CA ASP A 102 -3.86 -16.40 6.72
C ASP A 102 -5.04 -17.21 7.29
N ARG A 103 -4.85 -17.82 8.48
CA ARG A 103 -5.89 -18.59 9.14
C ARG A 103 -7.05 -17.68 9.54
N THR A 104 -8.28 -18.15 9.31
CA THR A 104 -9.48 -17.48 9.77
C THR A 104 -9.49 -17.37 11.30
N LEU A 105 -9.75 -16.16 11.77
CA LEU A 105 -9.98 -15.78 13.16
C LEU A 105 -11.47 -15.54 13.34
N HIS A 106 -12.14 -16.45 14.04
CA HIS A 106 -13.58 -16.37 14.27
C HIS A 106 -13.93 -15.28 15.28
N ARG A 107 -15.15 -14.74 15.16
CA ARG A 107 -15.75 -13.89 16.19
C ARG A 107 -15.62 -14.51 17.59
N GLY A 108 -15.20 -13.69 18.57
CA GLY A 108 -14.97 -14.10 19.96
C GLY A 108 -13.60 -14.72 20.23
N ALA A 109 -12.79 -15.00 19.20
CA ALA A 109 -11.43 -15.48 19.39
C ALA A 109 -10.52 -14.37 19.94
N ARG A 110 -9.51 -14.76 20.73
CA ARG A 110 -8.40 -13.89 21.16
C ARG A 110 -7.37 -13.81 20.04
N ALA A 111 -6.94 -12.59 19.74
CA ALA A 111 -5.91 -12.29 18.74
C ALA A 111 -5.04 -11.12 19.22
N TYR A 112 -3.99 -10.80 18.47
CA TYR A 112 -3.06 -9.74 18.80
C TYR A 112 -3.01 -8.73 17.66
N LEU A 113 -3.18 -7.46 17.98
CA LEU A 113 -3.11 -6.35 17.05
C LEU A 113 -1.69 -5.79 17.07
N ALA A 114 -1.00 -5.85 15.93
CA ALA A 114 0.38 -5.41 15.82
C ALA A 114 0.45 -3.89 15.53
N HIS A 115 1.20 -3.16 16.35
CA HIS A 115 1.39 -1.72 16.23
C HIS A 115 2.77 -1.45 15.63
N GLY A 116 2.81 -0.67 14.54
CA GLY A 116 4.03 -0.33 13.83
C GLY A 116 3.85 0.97 13.05
N PRO A 117 4.94 1.53 12.49
CA PRO A 117 4.92 2.86 11.88
C PRO A 117 3.89 2.97 10.75
N PHE A 118 3.81 1.99 9.83
CA PHE A 118 2.83 1.93 8.73
C PHE A 118 2.81 0.51 8.12
N PRO A 119 1.69 -0.08 7.64
CA PRO A 119 0.32 0.45 7.52
C PRO A 119 -0.62 -0.12 8.62
N ALA A 120 -1.94 -0.17 8.36
CA ALA A 120 -3.00 -0.54 9.31
C ALA A 120 -2.67 -1.77 10.17
N SER A 121 -2.89 -1.67 11.48
CA SER A 121 -2.53 -2.69 12.47
C SER A 121 -3.11 -4.07 12.14
N PRO A 122 -2.28 -5.01 11.65
CA PRO A 122 -2.72 -6.32 11.28
C PRO A 122 -3.05 -7.18 12.51
N LEU A 123 -3.98 -8.11 12.34
CA LEU A 123 -4.34 -9.09 13.35
C LEU A 123 -3.47 -10.33 13.22
N VAL A 124 -2.93 -10.80 14.35
CA VAL A 124 -2.06 -11.97 14.45
C VAL A 124 -2.70 -12.98 15.39
N CYS A 125 -2.72 -14.25 15.00
CA CYS A 125 -3.22 -15.31 15.86
C CYS A 125 -2.25 -15.60 17.02
N GLY A 126 -2.74 -16.17 18.12
CA GLY A 126 -1.90 -16.40 19.30
C GLY A 126 -0.69 -17.30 19.08
N SER A 127 -0.74 -18.24 18.12
CA SER A 127 0.45 -19.05 17.78
C SER A 127 1.51 -18.23 17.06
N CYS A 128 1.10 -17.43 16.07
CA CYS A 128 2.03 -16.59 15.31
C CYS A 128 2.63 -15.48 16.18
N TYR A 129 1.85 -14.92 17.11
CA TYR A 129 2.37 -13.96 18.09
C TYR A 129 3.51 -14.56 18.93
N LYS A 130 3.36 -15.77 19.46
CA LYS A 130 4.41 -16.45 20.25
C LYS A 130 5.68 -16.67 19.43
N THR A 131 5.54 -17.07 18.16
CA THR A 131 6.69 -17.26 17.27
C THR A 131 7.42 -15.94 17.00
N LEU A 132 6.69 -14.86 16.72
CA LEU A 132 7.27 -13.53 16.51
C LEU A 132 8.00 -13.03 17.76
N GLN A 133 7.41 -13.22 18.95
CA GLN A 133 8.04 -12.81 20.20
C GLN A 133 9.35 -13.56 20.45
N GLN A 134 9.39 -14.87 20.19
CA GLN A 134 10.61 -15.67 20.32
C GLN A 134 11.71 -15.23 19.35
N GLN A 135 11.35 -14.80 18.14
CA GLN A 135 12.30 -14.30 17.15
C GLN A 135 12.90 -12.96 17.57
N LEU A 136 12.08 -12.04 18.10
CA LEU A 136 12.55 -10.76 18.66
C LEU A 136 13.49 -10.96 19.85
N ASP A 137 13.13 -11.85 20.77
CA ASP A 137 13.97 -12.17 21.93
C ASP A 137 15.32 -12.79 21.50
N ASN A 138 15.37 -13.53 20.39
CA ASN A 138 16.60 -14.09 19.85
C ASN A 138 17.48 -13.06 19.12
N GLN A 139 16.87 -12.09 18.43
CA GLN A 139 17.61 -10.99 17.79
C GLN A 139 18.30 -10.11 18.82
N ASN A 140 17.57 -9.68 19.86
CA ASN A 140 18.14 -8.84 20.92
C ASN A 140 19.32 -9.52 21.63
N LYS A 141 19.28 -10.85 21.81
CA LYS A 141 20.40 -11.62 22.40
C LYS A 141 21.62 -11.74 21.48
N SER A 142 21.45 -11.59 20.18
CA SER A 142 22.56 -11.69 19.22
C SER A 142 23.33 -10.37 19.14
N ASP A 143 22.64 -9.23 19.34
CA ASP A 143 23.25 -7.90 19.36
C ASP A 143 24.01 -7.59 20.68
N GLU A 144 23.69 -8.30 21.76
CA GLU A 144 24.41 -8.19 23.05
C GLU A 144 25.72 -9.00 23.11
N GLY A 145 26.12 -9.68 22.02
CA GLY A 145 27.28 -10.58 21.96
C GLY A 145 28.52 -10.03 21.24
N GLU A 146 28.48 -8.81 20.70
CA GLU A 146 29.63 -8.14 20.07
C GLU A 146 30.16 -7.00 20.99
N GLU A 147 30.82 -7.37 22.09
CA GLU A 147 31.72 -6.50 22.86
C GLU A 147 33.11 -7.14 23.00
#